data_AF-A0A962YWZ9-F1
#
_entry.id   AF-A0A962YWZ9-F1
#
_cell.length_a   1.000
_cell.length_b   1.000
_cell.length_c   1.000
_cell.angle_alpha   90.00
_cell.angle_beta   90.00
_cell.angle_gamma   90.00
#
_symmetry.space_group_name_H-M   'P 1'
#
loop_
_entity.id
_entity.type
_entity.pdbx_description
1 polymer ?
#
loop_
_entity_poly.entity_id
_entity_poly.type
_entity_poly.pdbx_seq_one_letter_code
_entity_poly.pdbx_strand_id
1 'polypeptide(L)'
;MINFDLSDFEKNVQAMFHGLSETYLRPISKRYDTYEHEHEKKNELDEVANIMAQSRQNGSGQSNEKSDGQPRGRGAALMTLVLEELCWGDVGLTLALNGFGLGNAAIAAVATPEQKERFKNYYASMAITEPGCGSDSSAITT
;
A
#
# COMPACT_ATOMS: atom_id res chain seq x y z
N MET A 1 24.35 17.17 -13.63
CA MET A 1 24.38 15.71 -13.87
C MET A 1 23.26 15.11 -13.05
N ILE A 2 22.41 14.27 -13.64
CA ILE A 2 21.30 13.62 -12.93
C ILE A 2 21.87 12.45 -12.11
N ASN A 3 21.42 12.29 -10.87
CA ASN A 3 21.83 11.22 -9.97
C ASN A 3 20.70 10.17 -9.86
N PHE A 4 21.05 8.89 -10.00
CA PHE A 4 20.12 7.75 -9.91
C PHE A 4 20.43 6.83 -8.71
N ASP A 5 21.42 7.17 -7.89
CA ASP A 5 21.77 6.39 -6.71
C ASP A 5 20.76 6.60 -5.59
N LEU A 6 20.39 5.50 -4.93
CA LEU A 6 19.67 5.56 -3.66
C LEU A 6 20.57 6.15 -2.57
N SER A 7 20.00 7.03 -1.77
CA SER A 7 20.60 7.50 -0.52
C SER A 7 20.71 6.36 0.51
N ASP A 8 21.56 6.51 1.51
CA ASP A 8 21.70 5.50 2.58
C ASP A 8 20.38 5.28 3.34
N PHE A 9 19.56 6.33 3.48
CA PHE A 9 18.22 6.22 4.03
C PHE A 9 17.32 5.32 3.17
N GLU A 10 17.28 5.54 1.84
CA GLU A 10 16.48 4.73 0.92
C GLU A 10 16.97 3.27 0.89
N LYS A 11 18.29 3.03 0.91
CA LYS A 11 18.86 1.67 1.00
C LYS A 11 18.45 0.96 2.31
N ASN A 12 18.43 1.68 3.43
CA ASN A 12 18.00 1.10 4.70
C ASN A 12 16.50 0.75 4.67
N VAL A 13 15.66 1.62 4.10
CA VAL A 13 14.23 1.34 3.90
C VAL A 13 14.05 0.12 3.00
N GLN A 14 14.78 0.05 1.88
CA GLN A 14 14.76 -1.09 0.98
C GLN A 14 15.09 -2.39 1.70
N ALA A 15 16.24 -2.45 2.40
CA ALA A 15 16.67 -3.65 3.11
C ALA A 15 15.68 -4.09 4.19
N MET A 16 15.06 -3.12 4.89
CA MET A 16 14.05 -3.39 5.91
C MET A 16 12.80 -4.06 5.30
N PHE A 17 12.26 -3.52 4.22
CA PHE A 17 11.07 -4.09 3.57
C PHE A 17 11.38 -5.37 2.79
N HIS A 18 12.61 -5.55 2.31
CA HIS A 18 13.06 -6.83 1.76
C HIS A 18 13.03 -7.93 2.83
N GLY A 19 13.63 -7.69 4.00
CA GLY A 19 13.62 -8.64 5.11
C GLY A 19 12.22 -8.92 5.66
N LEU A 20 11.34 -7.91 5.69
CA LEU A 20 9.92 -8.10 6.01
C LEU A 20 9.26 -9.06 5.02
N SER A 21 9.49 -8.86 3.72
CA SER A 21 8.89 -9.66 2.65
C SER A 21 9.38 -11.09 2.66
N GLU A 22 10.68 -11.30 2.89
CA GLU A 22 11.29 -12.62 3.06
C GLU A 22 10.73 -13.35 4.29
N THR A 23 10.55 -12.65 5.41
CA THR A 23 10.11 -13.25 6.68
C THR A 23 8.61 -13.53 6.71
N TYR A 24 7.79 -12.63 6.18
CA TYR A 24 6.34 -12.66 6.39
C TYR A 24 5.53 -13.01 5.14
N LEU A 25 5.93 -12.55 3.94
CA LEU A 25 5.14 -12.74 2.72
C LEU A 25 5.53 -14.02 1.98
N ARG A 26 6.83 -14.25 1.76
CA ARG A 26 7.33 -15.42 1.02
C ARG A 26 6.86 -16.77 1.60
N PRO A 27 6.86 -17.01 2.92
CA PRO A 27 6.49 -18.32 3.46
C PRO A 27 5.01 -18.66 3.27
N ILE A 28 4.15 -17.65 3.19
CA ILE A 28 2.69 -17.83 3.08
C ILE A 28 2.17 -17.70 1.64
N SER A 29 2.95 -17.11 0.72
CA SER A 29 2.59 -16.87 -0.68
C SER A 29 1.98 -18.10 -1.35
N LYS A 30 2.69 -19.24 -1.35
CA LYS A 30 2.21 -20.44 -2.06
C LYS A 30 0.93 -21.02 -1.47
N ARG A 31 0.75 -20.93 -0.15
CA ARG A 31 -0.49 -21.36 0.51
C ARG A 31 -1.66 -20.52 0.01
N TYR A 32 -1.54 -19.19 0.08
CA TYR A 32 -2.63 -18.30 -0.29
C TYR A 32 -2.92 -18.26 -1.80
N ASP A 33 -1.93 -18.55 -2.64
CA ASP A 33 -2.11 -18.81 -4.08
C ASP A 33 -2.90 -20.11 -4.32
N THR A 34 -2.51 -21.20 -3.67
CA THR A 34 -3.14 -22.53 -3.88
C THR A 34 -4.59 -22.57 -3.37
N TYR A 35 -4.86 -21.87 -2.27
CA TYR A 35 -6.15 -21.89 -1.57
C TYR A 35 -6.91 -20.57 -1.73
N GLU A 36 -6.72 -19.84 -2.83
CA GLU A 36 -7.31 -18.50 -3.02
C GLU A 36 -8.85 -18.47 -2.95
N HIS A 37 -9.50 -19.58 -3.32
CA HIS A 37 -10.96 -19.74 -3.29
C HIS A 37 -11.49 -20.22 -1.93
N GLU A 38 -10.60 -20.64 -1.04
CA GLU A 38 -10.96 -20.92 0.33
C GLU A 38 -11.00 -19.57 1.04
N HIS A 39 -12.15 -19.17 1.57
CA HIS A 39 -12.36 -17.88 2.23
C HIS A 39 -11.64 -17.80 3.59
N GLU A 40 -10.34 -18.13 3.62
CA GLU A 40 -9.48 -18.00 4.77
C GLU A 40 -9.18 -16.51 5.00
N LYS A 41 -9.45 -16.05 6.22
CA LYS A 41 -9.01 -14.73 6.64
C LYS A 41 -7.49 -14.74 6.76
N LYS A 42 -6.83 -13.84 6.04
CA LYS A 42 -5.36 -13.70 6.00
C LYS A 42 -4.82 -13.00 7.24
N ASN A 43 -4.95 -13.64 8.42
CA ASN A 43 -4.59 -13.04 9.70
C ASN A 43 -3.10 -12.66 9.79
N GLU A 44 -2.23 -13.38 9.09
CA GLU A 44 -0.79 -13.12 9.01
C GLU A 44 -0.47 -11.77 8.36
N LEU A 45 -1.39 -11.23 7.53
CA LEU A 45 -1.23 -9.91 6.93
C LEU A 45 -1.51 -8.76 7.90
N ASP A 46 -2.20 -9.01 9.01
CA ASP A 46 -2.49 -7.96 10.00
C ASP A 46 -1.19 -7.46 10.67
N GLU A 47 -0.20 -8.35 10.86
CA GLU A 47 1.11 -7.97 11.40
C GLU A 47 1.90 -7.08 10.43
N VAL A 48 1.94 -7.47 9.15
CA VAL A 48 2.57 -6.68 8.08
C VAL A 48 1.89 -5.32 7.94
N ALA A 49 0.56 -5.27 7.98
CA ALA A 49 -0.20 -4.03 7.93
C ALA A 49 0.10 -3.10 9.13
N ASN A 50 0.24 -3.65 10.33
CA ASN A 50 0.61 -2.90 11.52
C ASN A 50 2.02 -2.30 11.42
N ILE A 51 3.00 -3.07 10.96
CA ILE A 51 4.38 -2.60 10.75
C ILE A 51 4.39 -1.47 9.71
N MET A 52 3.64 -1.63 8.62
CA MET A 52 3.50 -0.59 7.60
C MET A 52 2.82 0.68 8.13
N ALA A 53 1.79 0.55 8.97
CA ALA A 53 1.11 1.68 9.58
C ALA A 53 2.04 2.47 10.53
N GLN A 54 2.83 1.75 11.36
CA GLN A 54 3.84 2.37 12.24
C GLN A 54 4.94 3.06 11.43
N SER A 55 5.40 2.42 10.35
CA SER A 55 6.41 2.99 9.45
C SER A 55 5.94 4.33 8.86
N ARG A 56 4.66 4.42 8.48
CA ARG A 56 4.03 5.67 8.01
C ARG A 56 3.96 6.75 9.10
N GLN A 57 3.63 6.38 10.33
CA GLN A 57 3.58 7.34 11.45
C GLN A 57 4.97 7.88 11.79
N ASN A 58 6.01 7.06 11.65
CA ASN A 58 7.40 7.43 11.93
C ASN A 58 8.11 8.17 10.77
N GLY A 59 7.36 8.63 9.77
CA GLY A 59 7.88 9.53 8.72
C GLY A 59 8.46 8.84 7.48
N SER A 60 8.41 7.50 7.36
CA SER A 60 8.86 6.80 6.14
C SER A 60 7.82 6.80 5.00
N GLY A 61 6.62 7.35 5.22
CA GLY A 61 5.55 7.40 4.21
C GLY A 61 4.67 8.65 4.23
N GLN A 62 4.98 9.67 5.04
CA GLN A 62 4.30 10.97 4.99
C GLN A 62 5.11 11.97 4.18
N SER A 63 4.79 12.11 2.89
CA SER A 63 5.21 13.27 2.08
C SER A 63 4.03 14.14 1.63
N ASN A 64 2.92 14.11 2.37
CA ASN A 64 1.77 14.97 2.09
C ASN A 64 1.60 16.12 3.08
N GLU A 65 2.40 16.16 4.15
CA GLU A 65 2.61 17.44 4.83
C GLU A 65 3.52 18.28 3.95
N LYS A 66 2.98 19.40 3.48
CA LYS A 66 3.73 20.50 2.86
C LYS A 66 4.76 21.01 3.88
N SER A 67 5.86 20.29 4.07
CA SER A 67 7.06 20.88 4.63
C SER A 67 7.65 21.75 3.53
N ASP A 68 7.55 23.07 3.72
CA ASP A 68 8.23 24.05 2.88
C ASP A 68 9.71 23.65 2.77
N GLY A 69 10.11 23.17 1.59
CA GLY A 69 11.50 22.83 1.27
C GLY A 69 11.80 21.38 0.87
N GLN A 70 10.88 20.42 0.98
CA GLN A 70 11.12 19.09 0.39
C GLN A 70 10.78 19.04 -1.11
N PRO A 71 11.63 18.41 -1.95
CA PRO A 71 11.34 18.23 -3.36
C PRO A 71 10.01 17.48 -3.56
N ARG A 72 9.10 18.04 -4.37
CA ARG A 72 7.87 17.35 -4.78
C ARG A 72 8.22 15.97 -5.35
N GLY A 73 7.55 14.93 -4.87
CA GLY A 73 7.67 13.56 -5.40
C GLY A 73 8.55 12.60 -4.60
N ARG A 74 9.31 13.06 -3.58
CA ARG A 74 10.21 12.18 -2.82
C ARG A 74 9.49 11.04 -2.09
N GLY A 75 8.34 11.30 -1.47
CA GLY A 75 7.60 10.21 -0.82
C GLY A 75 6.85 9.30 -1.79
N ALA A 76 6.54 9.75 -3.01
CA ALA A 76 6.02 8.85 -4.04
C ALA A 76 7.12 7.85 -4.48
N ALA A 77 8.33 8.34 -4.73
CA ALA A 77 9.48 7.49 -5.05
C ALA A 77 9.82 6.52 -3.91
N LEU A 78 9.81 6.99 -2.66
CA LEU A 78 10.04 6.15 -1.49
C LEU A 78 8.95 5.08 -1.33
N MET A 79 7.67 5.44 -1.53
CA MET A 79 6.58 4.46 -1.52
C MET A 79 6.69 3.45 -2.66
N THR A 80 7.18 3.85 -3.84
CA THR A 80 7.47 2.92 -4.94
C THR A 80 8.53 1.90 -4.52
N LEU A 81 9.63 2.34 -3.90
CA LEU A 81 10.67 1.45 -3.38
C LEU A 81 10.13 0.47 -2.34
N VAL A 82 9.29 0.93 -1.41
CA VAL A 82 8.63 0.07 -0.41
C VAL A 82 7.72 -0.97 -1.08
N LEU A 83 6.89 -0.54 -2.02
CA LEU A 83 5.98 -1.45 -2.73
C LEU A 83 6.71 -2.45 -3.62
N GLU A 84 7.84 -2.07 -4.21
CA GLU A 84 8.70 -2.98 -4.98
C GLU A 84 9.15 -4.16 -4.14
N GLU A 85 9.67 -3.90 -2.93
CA GLU A 85 10.13 -4.96 -2.02
C GLU A 85 8.99 -5.86 -1.52
N LEU A 86 7.81 -5.28 -1.22
CA LEU A 86 6.63 -6.06 -0.83
C LEU A 86 6.12 -6.95 -1.98
N CYS A 87 6.07 -6.40 -3.20
CA CYS A 87 5.70 -7.13 -4.40
C CYS A 87 6.72 -8.23 -4.77
N TRP A 88 8.00 -8.04 -4.44
CA TRP A 88 9.00 -9.12 -4.53
C TRP A 88 8.64 -10.29 -3.61
N GLY A 89 8.10 -10.00 -2.42
CA GLY A 89 7.52 -11.01 -1.54
C GLY A 89 6.35 -11.72 -2.20
N ASP A 90 5.27 -10.97 -2.43
CA ASP A 90 4.09 -11.44 -3.17
C ASP A 90 3.17 -10.26 -3.54
N VAL A 91 2.84 -10.13 -4.83
CA VAL A 91 1.99 -9.03 -5.32
C VAL A 91 0.53 -9.15 -4.86
N GLY A 92 -0.03 -10.36 -4.80
CA GLY A 92 -1.42 -10.58 -4.40
C GLY A 92 -1.65 -10.29 -2.92
N LEU A 93 -0.74 -10.75 -2.06
CA LEU A 93 -0.75 -10.45 -0.64
C LEU A 93 -0.50 -8.97 -0.36
N THR A 94 0.41 -8.33 -1.12
CA THR A 94 0.65 -6.89 -1.02
C THR A 94 -0.60 -6.07 -1.33
N LEU A 95 -1.34 -6.44 -2.39
CA LEU A 95 -2.61 -5.81 -2.75
C LEU A 95 -3.73 -6.09 -1.72
N ALA A 96 -3.59 -7.16 -0.94
CA ALA A 96 -4.55 -7.55 0.10
C ALA A 96 -4.26 -6.94 1.48
N LEU A 97 -3.22 -6.12 1.64
CA LEU A 97 -2.86 -5.51 2.92
C LEU A 97 -3.95 -4.54 3.42
N ASN A 98 -4.45 -4.81 4.62
CA ASN A 98 -5.49 -4.00 5.27
C ASN A 98 -5.01 -2.56 5.53
N GLY A 99 -5.87 -1.57 5.22
CA GLY A 99 -5.57 -0.14 5.43
C GLY A 99 -4.67 0.49 4.37
N PHE A 100 -4.29 -0.28 3.34
CA PHE A 100 -3.57 0.16 2.16
C PHE A 100 -4.45 -0.01 0.91
N GLY A 101 -4.03 0.58 -0.21
CA GLY A 101 -4.76 0.48 -1.49
C GLY A 101 -5.69 1.65 -1.82
N LEU A 102 -6.31 1.57 -3.00
CA LEU A 102 -7.00 2.69 -3.65
C LEU A 102 -8.23 3.19 -2.88
N GLY A 103 -9.01 2.30 -2.27
CA GLY A 103 -10.20 2.70 -1.50
C GLY A 103 -9.83 3.56 -0.29
N ASN A 104 -8.85 3.11 0.50
CA ASN A 104 -8.33 3.87 1.64
C ASN A 104 -7.62 5.17 1.21
N ALA A 105 -6.93 5.18 0.06
CA ALA A 105 -6.33 6.38 -0.50
C ALA A 105 -7.39 7.44 -0.89
N ALA A 106 -8.52 7.01 -1.48
CA ALA A 106 -9.63 7.90 -1.79
C ALA A 106 -10.22 8.53 -0.53
N ILE A 107 -10.46 7.74 0.53
CA ILE A 107 -10.91 8.26 1.83
C ILE A 107 -9.93 9.31 2.37
N ALA A 108 -8.62 9.01 2.37
CA ALA A 108 -7.62 9.96 2.86
C ALA A 108 -7.61 11.28 2.07
N ALA A 109 -7.79 11.19 0.75
CA ALA A 109 -7.72 12.33 -0.17
C ALA A 109 -8.95 13.23 -0.15
N VAL A 110 -10.16 12.66 -0.13
CA VAL A 110 -11.41 13.42 -0.39
C VAL A 110 -12.43 13.44 0.76
N ALA A 111 -12.27 12.61 1.79
CA ALA A 111 -13.28 12.53 2.86
C ALA A 111 -13.28 13.78 3.76
N THR A 112 -14.47 14.16 4.24
CA THR A 112 -14.62 15.19 5.29
C THR A 112 -14.02 14.72 6.63
N PRO A 113 -13.76 15.60 7.60
CA PRO A 113 -13.27 15.20 8.92
C PRO A 113 -14.14 14.14 9.61
N GLU A 114 -15.46 14.28 9.53
CA GLU A 114 -16.43 13.35 10.12
C GLU A 114 -16.38 11.99 9.39
N GLN A 115 -16.23 12.00 8.07
CA GLN A 115 -16.06 10.79 7.27
C GLN A 115 -14.73 10.09 7.57
N LYS A 116 -13.64 10.84 7.75
CA LYS A 116 -12.34 10.28 8.14
C LYS A 116 -12.43 9.57 9.48
N GLU A 117 -13.05 10.19 10.48
CA GLU A 117 -13.26 9.56 11.79
C GLU A 117 -14.16 8.33 11.70
N ARG A 118 -15.23 8.41 10.91
CA ARG A 118 -16.13 7.28 10.67
C ARG A 118 -15.44 6.11 9.97
N PHE A 119 -14.56 6.38 8.99
CA PHE A 119 -14.01 5.38 8.09
C PHE A 119 -12.58 4.92 8.41
N LYS A 120 -11.91 5.50 9.41
CA LYS A 120 -10.48 5.24 9.71
C LYS A 120 -10.08 3.77 9.90
N ASN A 121 -11.01 2.91 10.34
CA ASN A 121 -10.75 1.49 10.62
C ASN A 121 -11.31 0.54 9.55
N TYR A 122 -11.82 1.06 8.44
CA TYR A 122 -12.37 0.22 7.38
C TYR A 122 -11.28 -0.21 6.39
N TYR A 123 -11.34 -1.47 5.99
CA TYR A 123 -10.66 -1.96 4.81
C TYR A 123 -11.55 -1.70 3.60
N ALA A 124 -11.18 -0.73 2.76
CA ALA A 124 -12.03 -0.21 1.71
C ALA A 124 -11.59 -0.67 0.32
N SER A 125 -12.55 -1.14 -0.47
CA SER A 125 -12.38 -1.42 -1.89
C SER A 125 -12.79 -0.22 -2.75
N MET A 126 -12.36 -0.22 -4.01
CA MET A 126 -12.80 0.76 -5.00
C MET A 126 -13.67 0.06 -6.05
N ALA A 127 -14.97 0.36 -6.03
CA ALA A 127 -15.94 -0.19 -6.97
C ALA A 127 -16.17 0.82 -8.11
N ILE A 128 -15.33 0.74 -9.15
CA ILE A 128 -15.48 1.53 -10.39
C ILE A 128 -15.98 0.63 -11.53
N THR A 129 -15.29 -0.49 -11.77
CA THR A 129 -15.54 -1.36 -12.93
C THR A 129 -16.91 -2.02 -12.88
N GLU A 130 -17.63 -1.98 -14.00
CA GLU A 130 -18.90 -2.67 -14.21
C GLU A 130 -18.75 -3.79 -15.26
N PRO A 131 -19.69 -4.75 -15.36
CA PRO A 131 -19.64 -5.78 -16.41
C PRO A 131 -19.57 -5.22 -17.84
N GLY A 132 -20.18 -4.05 -18.08
CA GLY A 132 -20.22 -3.38 -19.38
C GLY A 132 -19.10 -2.38 -19.64
N CYS A 133 -18.34 -1.96 -18.63
CA CYS A 133 -17.29 -0.97 -18.79
C CYS A 133 -16.12 -1.15 -17.80
N GLY A 134 -14.90 -1.03 -18.33
CA GLY A 134 -13.65 -1.02 -17.55
C GLY A 134 -12.73 0.09 -18.01
N SER A 135 -12.12 -0.07 -19.19
CA SER A 135 -11.25 0.95 -19.79
C SER A 135 -11.99 2.27 -20.06
N ASP A 136 -13.25 2.21 -20.50
CA ASP A 136 -14.12 3.38 -20.63
C ASP A 136 -14.92 3.61 -19.34
N SER A 137 -14.24 4.08 -18.29
CA SER A 137 -14.89 4.37 -17.01
C SER A 137 -15.89 5.54 -17.11
N SER A 138 -15.95 6.26 -18.24
CA SER A 138 -16.96 7.31 -18.44
C SER A 138 -18.35 6.75 -18.76
N ALA A 139 -18.42 5.47 -19.14
CA ALA A 139 -19.65 4.76 -19.48
C ALA A 139 -20.30 4.03 -18.29
N ILE A 140 -19.88 4.30 -17.05
CA ILE A 140 -20.46 3.75 -15.81
C ILE A 140 -21.94 4.14 -15.67
N THR A 141 -22.76 3.22 -15.15
CA THR A 141 -24.23 3.35 -15.12
C THR A 141 -24.90 3.10 -13.77
N THR A 142 -24.17 2.66 -12.73
CA THR A 142 -24.69 2.54 -11.35
C THR A 142 -25.28 3.82 -10.78
#